data_AF-A0A8J7JXX5-F1
#
_entry.id   AF-A0A8J7JXX5-F1
#
_cell.length_a   1.000
_cell.length_b   1.000
_cell.length_c   1.000
_cell.angle_alpha   90.00
_cell.angle_beta   90.00
_cell.angle_gamma   90.00
#
_symmetry.space_group_name_H-M   'P 1'
#
loop_
_entity.id
_entity.type
_entity.pdbx_description
1 polymer ?
#
loop_
_entity_poly.entity_id
_entity_poly.type
_entity_poly.pdbx_seq_one_letter_code
_entity_poly.pdbx_strand_id
1 'polypeptide(L)' 'MDETYIKVKGVWKYLYRAVDSQGNTLDFMLSATRDGKAAARFFAKYSKHSTLWLHE' A
#
# COMPACT_ATOMS: atom_id res chain seq x y z
N MET A 1 2.94 -1.75 4.51
CA MET A 1 1.66 -1.29 3.94
C MET A 1 0.80 -0.81 5.09
N ASP A 2 0.16 0.34 4.93
CA ASP A 2 -0.75 0.95 5.91
C ASP A 2 -2.19 0.96 5.34
N GLU A 3 -3.20 0.72 6.17
CA GLU A 3 -4.64 0.77 5.83
C GLU A 3 -5.31 1.84 6.70
N THR A 4 -5.96 2.82 6.07
CA THR A 4 -6.72 3.86 6.76
C THR A 4 -8.06 4.14 6.08
N TYR A 5 -8.94 4.87 6.75
CA TYR A 5 -10.25 5.25 6.25
C TYR A 5 -10.32 6.74 5.98
N ILE A 6 -10.74 7.10 4.77
CA ILE A 6 -10.91 8.50 4.38
C ILE A 6 -12.30 8.74 3.79
N LYS A 7 -12.79 9.96 3.95
CA LYS A 7 -14.07 10.39 3.38
C LYS A 7 -13.82 11.14 2.08
N VAL A 8 -14.25 10.59 0.95
CA VAL A 8 -14.12 11.20 -0.39
C VAL A 8 -15.52 11.54 -0.89
N LYS A 9 -15.79 12.83 -1.10
CA LYS A 9 -17.10 13.34 -1.55
C LYS A 9 -18.28 12.80 -0.73
N GLY A 10 -18.12 12.74 0.60
CA GLY A 10 -19.16 12.26 1.50
C GLY A 10 -19.18 10.74 1.74
N VAL A 11 -18.45 9.95 0.95
CA VAL A 11 -18.42 8.49 1.04
C VAL A 11 -17.14 7.99 1.69
N TRP A 12 -17.26 7.09 2.66
CA TRP A 12 -16.13 6.43 3.30
C TRP A 12 -15.48 5.43 2.35
N LYS A 13 -14.16 5.48 2.26
CA LYS A 13 -13.35 4.59 1.43
C LYS A 13 -12.11 4.15 2.18
N TYR A 14 -11.63 2.96 1.84
CA TYR A 14 -10.39 2.40 2.35
C TYR A 14 -9.23 2.93 1.52
N LEU A 15 -8.28 3.59 2.17
CA LEU A 15 -7.03 4.01 1.58
C LEU A 15 -5.93 3.07 2.04
N TYR A 16 -5.30 2.40 1.09
CA TYR A 16 -4.10 1.61 1.31
C TYR A 16 -2.89 2.38 0.83
N ARG A 17 -1.80 2.37 1.62
CA ARG A 17 -0.54 3.03 1.27
C ARG A 17 0.60 2.03 1.25
N ALA A 18 1.35 1.98 0.15
CA ALA A 18 2.67 1.36 0.13
C ALA A 18 3.67 2.35 0.70
N VAL A 19 4.36 1.94 1.75
CA VAL A 19 5.46 2.68 2.36
C VAL A 19 6.69 1.80 2.32
N ASP A 20 7.85 2.40 2.07
CA ASP A 20 9.14 1.71 2.18
C ASP A 20 9.60 1.61 3.65
N SER A 21 10.75 0.99 3.88
CA SER A 21 11.33 0.83 5.22
C SER A 21 11.79 2.15 5.86
N GLN A 22 11.96 3.21 5.09
CA GLN A 22 12.31 4.55 5.56
C GLN A 22 11.06 5.41 5.83
N GLY A 23 9.87 4.87 5.59
CA GLY A 23 8.60 5.58 5.77
C GLY A 23 8.22 6.45 4.58
N ASN A 24 8.95 6.40 3.46
CA ASN A 24 8.56 7.12 2.24
C ASN A 24 7.35 6.43 1.62
N THR A 25 6.38 7.21 1.16
CA THR A 25 5.22 6.65 0.49
C THR A 25 5.53 6.39 -0.98
N LEU A 26 5.38 5.14 -1.40
CA LEU A 26 5.63 4.68 -2.76
C LEU A 26 4.40 4.84 -3.65
N ASP A 27 3.22 4.42 -3.16
CA ASP A 27 1.97 4.47 -3.92
C ASP A 27 0.74 4.33 -3.01
N PHE A 28 -0.44 4.63 -3.56
CA PHE A 28 -1.73 4.63 -2.87
C PHE A 28 -2.79 3.86 -3.67
N MET A 29 -3.66 3.14 -2.97
CA MET A 29 -4.82 2.47 -3.57
C MET A 29 -6.08 2.83 -2.78
N LEU A 30 -7.11 3.31 -3.47
CA LEU A 30 -8.41 3.63 -2.88
C LEU A 30 -9.44 2.57 -3.25
N SER A 31 -10.10 1.98 -2.27
CA SER A 31 -11.13 0.96 -2.46
C SER A 31 -12.43 1.34 -1.75
N ALA A 32 -13.56 0.99 -2.36
CA ALA A 32 -14.87 1.11 -1.71
C ALA A 32 -15.10 -0.01 -0.67
N THR A 33 -14.38 -1.12 -0.78
CA THR A 33 -14.49 -2.29 0.09
C THR A 33 -13.16 -2.60 0.76
N ARG A 34 -13.20 -3.29 1.91
CA ARG A 34 -12.01 -3.80 2.58
C ARG A 34 -11.48 -4.99 1.80
N ASP A 35 -10.45 -4.77 0.99
CA ASP A 35 -9.78 -5.85 0.27
C ASP A 35 -8.26 -5.71 0.40
N GLY A 36 -7.77 -6.08 1.58
CA GLY A 36 -6.34 -6.13 1.86
C GLY A 36 -5.59 -7.13 0.96
N LYS A 37 -6.26 -8.15 0.40
CA LYS A 37 -5.62 -9.10 -0.51
C LYS A 37 -5.40 -8.47 -1.89
N ALA A 38 -6.37 -7.72 -2.41
CA ALA A 38 -6.21 -6.95 -3.63
C ALA A 38 -5.13 -5.87 -3.46
N ALA A 39 -5.13 -5.17 -2.33
CA ALA A 39 -4.08 -4.20 -2.00
C ALA A 39 -2.69 -4.87 -1.95
N ALA A 40 -2.55 -6.01 -1.26
CA ALA A 40 -1.29 -6.75 -1.20
C ALA A 40 -0.80 -7.18 -2.59
N ARG A 41 -1.70 -7.68 -3.46
CA ARG A 41 -1.36 -8.01 -4.86
C ARG A 41 -0.94 -6.77 -5.66
N PHE A 42 -1.64 -5.65 -5.48
CA PHE A 42 -1.32 -4.39 -6.13
C PHE A 42 0.07 -3.88 -5.74
N PHE A 43 0.44 -4.02 -4.47
CA PHE A 43 1.74 -3.55 -3.98
C PHE A 43 2.88 -4.57 -4.11
N ALA A 44 2.60 -5.85 -4.33
CA ALA A 44 3.62 -6.88 -4.58
C ALA A 44 4.53 -6.54 -5.78
N LYS A 45 4.07 -5.68 -6.70
CA LYS A 45 4.89 -5.16 -7.81
C LYS A 45 6.05 -4.27 -7.33
N TYR A 46 5.90 -3.59 -6.18
CA TYR A 46 6.93 -2.69 -5.62
C TYR A 46 7.98 -3.44 -4.78
N SER A 47 7.66 -4.63 -4.29
CA SER A 47 8.60 -5.45 -3.50
C SER A 47 9.71 -6.10 -4.33
N LYS A 48 9.66 -6.03 -5.68
CA LYS A 48 10.70 -6.62 -6.54
C LYS A 48 12.00 -5.81 -6.63
N HIS A 49 12.08 -4.63 -6.00
CA HIS A 49 13.25 -3.75 -6.10
C HIS A 49 14.18 -3.78 -4.87
N SER A 50 13.91 -4.61 -3.87
CA SER A 50 14.74 -4.72 -2.66
C SER A 50 14.99 -6.18 -2.29
N THR A 51 15.83 -6.86 -3.08
CA THR A 51 16.48 -8.12 -2.68
C THR A 51 17.87 -8.17 -3.30
N LEU A 52 18.72 -7.22 -2.91
CA LEU A 52 20.17 -7.26 -3.13
C LEU A 52 20.89 -6.62 -1.94
N TRP A 53 20.54 -7.01 -0.71
CA TRP A 53 21.29 -6.59 0.49
C TRP A 53 21.19 -7.65 1.59
N LEU A 54 21.69 -8.87 1.34
CA LEU A 54 22.05 -9.85 2.38
C LEU A 54 23.20 -10.74 1.88
N HIS A 55 24.31 -10.11 1.54
CA HIS A 55 25.63 -10.73 1.61
C HIS A 55 26.63 -9.62 1.90
N GLU A 56 27.13 -9.59 3.13
CA GLU A 56 28.52 -9.36 3.55
C GLU A 56 28.63 -9.70 5.04
#